data_AF-A0A1F3P5F1-F1
#
_entry.id   AF-A0A1F3P5F1-F1
#
_cell.length_a   1.000
_cell.length_b   1.000
_cell.length_c   1.000
_cell.angle_alpha   90.00
_cell.angle_beta   90.00
_cell.angle_gamma   90.00
#
_symmetry.space_group_name_H-M   'P 1'
#
loop_
_entity.id
_entity.type
_entity.pdbx_description
1 polymer ?
#
loop_
_entity_poly.entity_id
_entity_poly.type
_entity_poly.pdbx_seq_one_letter_code
_entity_poly.pdbx_strand_id
1 'polypeptide(L)'
;MSQSGQDINQTDKEGRKQGHWIKKYPNGNTMYDGFFSDNKPGGEFRRYYEDNTLKSLLVFNKTGSEAEATLYYATGLIASTGKYVNQLKEGKWHFFSSSTKGLLISEEEYAGDKRNGLSVRYYPDSTVAERTYYKNDIRHGEYLKYYPDGTVTLKTIYENGKLNGKFEAFFENGNPEFLGRYKDDLREGVWIIYRKDGSQKFRTEYISGIPNNKEIDIYQSDYIDSLERNKIIIPDPEKTGEIW
;
A
#
# COMPACT_ATOMS: atom_id res chain seq x y z
N MET A 1 -31.38 -34.40 21.44
CA MET A 1 -30.66 -33.53 22.40
C MET A 1 -30.73 -32.12 21.83
N SER A 2 -31.49 -31.25 22.48
CA SER A 2 -31.71 -29.87 22.06
C SER A 2 -30.39 -29.09 22.15
N GLN A 3 -29.90 -28.54 21.03
CA GLN A 3 -28.86 -27.51 21.08
C GLN A 3 -29.48 -26.32 21.81
N SER A 4 -29.06 -26.10 23.06
CA SER A 4 -29.35 -24.89 23.82
C SER A 4 -29.01 -23.69 22.94
N GLY A 5 -30.02 -22.89 22.59
CA GLY A 5 -29.80 -21.62 21.90
C GLY A 5 -28.83 -20.80 22.74
N GLN A 6 -27.65 -20.50 22.19
CA GLN A 6 -26.76 -19.54 22.83
C GLN A 6 -27.49 -18.19 22.79
N ASP A 7 -27.75 -17.61 23.96
CA ASP A 7 -28.33 -16.29 24.05
C ASP A 7 -27.42 -15.29 23.31
N ILE A 8 -27.97 -14.64 22.28
CA ILE A 8 -27.26 -13.63 21.48
C ILE A 8 -27.48 -12.24 22.07
N ASN A 9 -26.54 -11.33 21.81
CA ASN A 9 -26.63 -9.91 22.19
C ASN A 9 -26.80 -9.67 23.70
N GLN A 10 -26.08 -10.44 24.52
CA GLN A 10 -26.18 -10.35 25.98
C GLN A 10 -25.24 -9.30 26.57
N THR A 11 -25.66 -8.70 27.69
CA THR A 11 -24.84 -7.78 28.48
C THR A 11 -24.73 -8.22 29.94
N ASP A 12 -23.64 -7.86 30.60
CA ASP A 12 -23.51 -8.04 32.05
C ASP A 12 -24.23 -6.93 32.84
N LYS A 13 -24.09 -6.95 34.18
CA LYS A 13 -24.71 -5.97 35.09
C LYS A 13 -24.21 -4.54 34.87
N GLU A 14 -23.00 -4.37 34.32
CA GLU A 14 -22.45 -3.07 33.96
C GLU A 14 -22.81 -2.65 32.52
N GLY A 15 -23.62 -3.45 31.80
CA GLY A 15 -24.02 -3.18 30.42
C GLY A 15 -22.96 -3.53 29.37
N ARG A 16 -21.90 -4.25 29.75
CA ARG A 16 -20.82 -4.64 28.82
C ARG A 16 -21.24 -5.85 28.01
N LYS A 17 -20.92 -5.85 26.72
CA LYS A 17 -21.22 -6.94 25.78
C LYS A 17 -20.53 -8.23 26.19
N GLN A 18 -21.31 -9.31 26.24
CA GLN A 18 -20.84 -10.67 26.52
C GLN A 18 -21.35 -11.65 25.47
N GLY A 19 -20.56 -12.69 25.19
CA GLY A 19 -20.96 -13.81 24.36
C GLY A 19 -21.10 -13.46 22.88
N HIS A 20 -21.97 -14.17 22.18
CA HIS A 20 -22.18 -14.01 20.75
C HIS A 20 -23.06 -12.79 20.45
N TRP A 21 -22.61 -11.94 19.54
CA TRP A 21 -23.33 -10.77 19.09
C TRP A 21 -23.59 -10.82 17.60
N ILE A 22 -24.81 -10.45 17.22
CA ILE A 22 -25.24 -10.31 15.83
C ILE A 22 -25.94 -8.96 15.71
N LYS A 23 -25.41 -8.09 14.85
CA LYS A 23 -26.08 -6.87 14.42
C LYS A 23 -26.60 -7.05 13.01
N LYS A 24 -27.80 -6.54 12.72
CA LYS A 24 -28.44 -6.59 11.40
C LYS A 24 -28.60 -5.19 10.82
N TYR A 25 -28.59 -5.11 9.50
CA TYR A 25 -29.03 -3.95 8.72
C TYR A 25 -30.57 -3.81 8.76
N PRO A 26 -31.13 -2.66 8.38
CA PRO A 26 -32.58 -2.46 8.28
C PRO A 26 -33.27 -3.45 7.33
N ASN A 27 -32.56 -3.92 6.29
CA ASN A 27 -33.04 -4.93 5.36
C ASN A 27 -33.08 -6.36 5.94
N GLY A 28 -32.64 -6.55 7.20
CA GLY A 28 -32.60 -7.83 7.90
C GLY A 28 -31.33 -8.66 7.69
N ASN A 29 -30.45 -8.25 6.76
CA ASN A 29 -29.16 -8.90 6.51
C ASN A 29 -28.18 -8.66 7.66
N THR A 30 -27.23 -9.57 7.85
CA THR A 30 -26.27 -9.47 8.95
C THR A 30 -25.25 -8.38 8.63
N MET A 31 -25.04 -7.45 9.56
CA MET A 31 -24.01 -6.41 9.48
C MET A 31 -22.69 -6.91 10.07
N TYR A 32 -22.76 -7.56 11.22
CA TYR A 32 -21.63 -8.27 11.80
C TYR A 32 -22.10 -9.40 12.71
N ASP A 33 -21.26 -10.42 12.85
CA ASP A 33 -21.33 -11.42 13.91
C ASP A 33 -19.96 -11.63 14.56
N GLY A 34 -19.94 -11.91 15.85
CA GLY A 34 -18.70 -12.18 16.57
C GLY A 34 -18.88 -12.30 18.08
N PHE A 35 -17.81 -12.64 18.79
CA PHE A 35 -17.85 -12.84 20.23
C PHE A 35 -17.26 -11.65 20.96
N PHE A 36 -17.89 -11.27 22.08
CA PHE A 36 -17.40 -10.26 23.00
C PHE A 36 -17.16 -10.85 24.39
N SER A 37 -16.12 -10.36 25.06
CA SER A 37 -15.91 -10.50 26.50
C SER A 37 -15.58 -9.12 27.06
N ASP A 38 -16.43 -8.61 27.95
CA ASP A 38 -16.29 -7.26 28.54
C ASP A 38 -16.11 -6.14 27.49
N ASN A 39 -16.98 -6.10 26.47
CA ASN A 39 -16.89 -5.21 25.30
C ASN A 39 -15.69 -5.44 24.37
N LYS A 40 -14.78 -6.37 24.67
CA LYS A 40 -13.63 -6.66 23.82
C LYS A 40 -13.97 -7.77 22.83
N PRO A 41 -13.76 -7.56 21.51
CA PRO A 41 -13.96 -8.63 20.54
C PRO A 41 -12.94 -9.74 20.75
N GLY A 42 -13.36 -10.99 20.53
CA GLY A 42 -12.51 -12.18 20.64
C GLY A 42 -12.94 -13.26 19.65
N GLY A 43 -12.03 -14.21 19.38
CA GLY A 43 -12.27 -15.26 18.40
C GLY A 43 -12.44 -14.70 16.98
N GLU A 44 -13.36 -15.30 16.21
CA GLU A 44 -13.69 -14.81 14.88
C GLU A 44 -14.73 -13.69 14.95
N PHE A 45 -14.43 -12.59 14.25
CA PHE A 45 -15.31 -11.45 14.10
C PHE A 45 -15.51 -11.17 12.61
N ARG A 46 -16.75 -11.29 12.15
CA ARG A 46 -17.12 -11.16 10.75
C ARG A 46 -17.97 -9.92 10.56
N ARG A 47 -17.70 -9.18 9.49
CA ARG A 47 -18.53 -8.07 9.02
C ARG A 47 -18.92 -8.35 7.59
N TYR A 48 -20.09 -7.85 7.21
CA TYR A 48 -20.63 -8.06 5.87
C TYR A 48 -21.04 -6.72 5.26
N TYR A 49 -21.08 -6.68 3.95
CA TYR A 49 -21.81 -5.68 3.19
C TYR A 49 -23.32 -5.93 3.31
N GLU A 50 -24.14 -4.96 2.88
CA GLU A 50 -25.60 -5.05 2.98
C GLU A 50 -26.21 -6.20 2.17
N ASP A 51 -25.48 -6.76 1.21
CA ASP A 51 -25.87 -7.90 0.37
C ASP A 51 -25.46 -9.27 0.98
N ASN A 52 -24.98 -9.28 2.24
CA ASN A 52 -24.36 -10.42 2.94
C ASN A 52 -22.99 -10.86 2.40
N THR A 53 -22.39 -10.14 1.46
CA THR A 53 -21.01 -10.42 1.04
C THR A 53 -20.09 -10.14 2.22
N LEU A 54 -19.19 -11.07 2.54
CA LEU A 54 -18.22 -10.90 3.62
C LEU A 54 -17.34 -9.68 3.30
N LYS A 55 -17.20 -8.77 4.26
CA LYS A 55 -16.43 -7.52 4.16
C LYS A 55 -15.11 -7.63 4.90
N SER A 56 -15.13 -8.25 6.09
CA SER A 56 -13.92 -8.51 6.87
C SER A 56 -14.09 -9.74 7.75
N LEU A 57 -13.02 -10.53 7.87
CA LEU A 57 -12.85 -11.55 8.89
C LEU A 57 -11.63 -11.17 9.73
N LEU A 58 -11.85 -10.96 11.03
CA LEU A 58 -10.79 -10.75 12.01
C LEU A 58 -10.74 -11.97 12.93
N VAL A 59 -9.55 -12.54 13.12
CA VAL A 59 -9.32 -13.66 14.03
C VAL A 59 -8.44 -13.18 15.18
N PHE A 60 -9.07 -12.89 16.32
CA PHE A 60 -8.41 -12.35 17.49
C PHE A 60 -7.62 -13.43 18.24
N ASN A 61 -6.44 -13.05 18.75
CA ASN A 61 -5.70 -13.88 19.68
C ASN A 61 -6.44 -13.99 21.04
N LYS A 62 -5.94 -14.86 21.94
CA LYS A 62 -6.58 -15.09 23.27
C LYS A 62 -6.73 -13.83 24.11
N THR A 63 -5.88 -12.83 23.91
CA THR A 63 -5.90 -11.58 24.68
C THR A 63 -6.81 -10.52 24.07
N GLY A 64 -7.26 -10.70 22.82
CA GLY A 64 -8.00 -9.70 22.04
C GLY A 64 -7.15 -8.51 21.57
N SER A 65 -5.84 -8.49 21.86
CA SER A 65 -4.94 -7.38 21.50
C SER A 65 -4.44 -7.44 20.06
N GLU A 66 -4.45 -8.61 19.45
CA GLU A 66 -4.03 -8.80 18.07
C GLU A 66 -5.10 -9.55 17.28
N ALA A 67 -5.23 -9.22 16.00
CA ALA A 67 -6.11 -9.92 15.09
C ALA A 67 -5.45 -10.13 13.74
N GLU A 68 -5.48 -11.37 13.25
CA GLU A 68 -5.22 -11.63 11.83
C GLU A 68 -6.44 -11.20 11.03
N ALA A 69 -6.22 -10.43 9.98
CA ALA A 69 -7.27 -9.81 9.18
C ALA A 69 -7.27 -10.34 7.76
N THR A 70 -8.47 -10.64 7.26
CA THR A 70 -8.76 -10.81 5.84
C THR A 70 -9.89 -9.87 5.48
N LEU A 71 -9.60 -8.90 4.62
CA LEU A 71 -10.55 -7.95 4.10
C LEU A 71 -10.95 -8.35 2.69
N TYR A 72 -12.19 -8.08 2.32
CA TYR A 72 -12.77 -8.49 1.06
C TYR A 72 -13.38 -7.29 0.33
N TYR A 73 -13.31 -7.31 -1.00
CA TYR A 73 -14.10 -6.44 -1.85
C TYR A 73 -15.57 -6.89 -1.83
N ALA A 74 -16.48 -5.99 -2.24
CA ALA A 74 -17.90 -6.33 -2.46
C ALA A 74 -18.11 -7.41 -3.55
N THR A 75 -17.08 -7.71 -4.36
CA THR A 75 -17.09 -8.84 -5.29
C THR A 75 -16.87 -10.20 -4.60
N GLY A 76 -16.56 -10.21 -3.30
CA GLY A 76 -16.17 -11.39 -2.52
C GLY A 76 -14.71 -11.81 -2.72
N LEU A 77 -13.94 -11.13 -3.58
CA LEU A 77 -12.50 -11.33 -3.69
C LEU A 77 -11.78 -10.74 -2.47
N ILE A 78 -10.68 -11.36 -2.05
CA ILE A 78 -9.82 -10.81 -0.99
C ILE A 78 -9.25 -9.48 -1.49
N ALA A 79 -9.39 -8.44 -0.68
CA ALA A 79 -8.81 -7.12 -0.91
C ALA A 79 -7.44 -7.00 -0.24
N SER A 80 -7.33 -7.46 1.00
CA SER A 80 -6.06 -7.44 1.72
C SER A 80 -6.02 -8.43 2.86
N THR A 81 -4.81 -8.79 3.26
CA THR A 81 -4.54 -9.57 4.47
C THR A 81 -3.40 -8.94 5.25
N GLY A 82 -3.44 -9.08 6.56
CA GLY A 82 -2.40 -8.57 7.45
C GLY A 82 -2.82 -8.68 8.91
N LYS A 83 -2.10 -7.99 9.78
CA LYS A 83 -2.32 -8.07 11.23
C LYS A 83 -2.69 -6.69 11.78
N TYR A 84 -3.64 -6.68 12.69
CA TYR A 84 -3.87 -5.56 13.60
C TYR A 84 -3.26 -5.86 14.97
N VAL A 85 -2.60 -4.87 15.55
CA VAL A 85 -2.18 -4.84 16.95
C VAL A 85 -2.81 -3.61 17.59
N ASN A 86 -3.60 -3.81 18.64
CA ASN A 86 -4.38 -2.76 19.29
C ASN A 86 -5.22 -1.94 18.30
N GLN A 87 -5.85 -2.63 17.34
CA GLN A 87 -6.68 -2.05 16.27
C GLN A 87 -5.93 -1.21 15.23
N LEU A 88 -4.59 -1.19 15.25
CA LEU A 88 -3.75 -0.53 14.25
C LEU A 88 -3.07 -1.57 13.37
N LYS A 89 -2.95 -1.32 12.06
CA LYS A 89 -2.18 -2.15 11.13
C LYS A 89 -0.73 -2.25 11.61
N GLU A 90 -0.23 -3.47 11.64
CA GLU A 90 1.11 -3.79 12.10
C GLU A 90 1.73 -4.88 11.22
N GLY A 91 3.03 -4.77 10.96
CA GLY A 91 3.77 -5.72 10.14
C GLY A 91 3.40 -5.66 8.65
N LYS A 92 3.65 -6.77 7.95
CA LYS A 92 3.43 -6.85 6.51
C LYS A 92 1.95 -7.04 6.18
N TRP A 93 1.45 -6.19 5.29
CA TRP A 93 0.14 -6.26 4.67
C TRP A 93 0.27 -6.62 3.19
N HIS A 94 -0.61 -7.50 2.71
CA HIS A 94 -0.70 -7.90 1.30
C HIS A 94 -2.00 -7.34 0.72
N PHE A 95 -1.96 -6.81 -0.49
CA PHE A 95 -3.10 -6.23 -1.18
C PHE A 95 -3.29 -6.89 -2.53
N PHE A 96 -4.52 -7.22 -2.87
CA PHE A 96 -4.87 -8.05 -4.02
C PHE A 96 -5.78 -7.32 -5.00
N SER A 97 -5.89 -7.83 -6.22
CA SER A 97 -6.73 -7.27 -7.27
C SER A 97 -8.22 -7.44 -6.97
N SER A 98 -9.02 -6.40 -7.27
CA SER A 98 -10.48 -6.44 -7.18
C SER A 98 -11.16 -7.17 -8.34
N SER A 99 -10.40 -7.50 -9.40
CA SER A 99 -10.92 -8.12 -10.63
C SER A 99 -10.30 -9.48 -10.95
N THR A 100 -9.17 -9.83 -10.32
CA THR A 100 -8.46 -11.09 -10.58
C THR A 100 -8.19 -11.81 -9.27
N LYS A 101 -8.83 -12.97 -9.08
CA LYS A 101 -8.74 -13.73 -7.84
C LYS A 101 -7.28 -14.08 -7.51
N GLY A 102 -6.83 -13.65 -6.34
CA GLY A 102 -5.51 -13.99 -5.80
C GLY A 102 -4.33 -13.26 -6.44
N LEU A 103 -4.56 -12.34 -7.39
CA LEU A 103 -3.48 -11.54 -7.97
C LEU A 103 -2.99 -10.53 -6.93
N LEU A 104 -1.78 -10.74 -6.40
CA LEU A 104 -1.10 -9.83 -5.49
C LEU A 104 -0.67 -8.57 -6.25
N ILE A 105 -1.09 -7.41 -5.77
CA ILE A 105 -0.78 -6.11 -6.38
C ILE A 105 0.34 -5.41 -5.60
N SER A 106 0.32 -5.52 -4.27
CA SER A 106 1.36 -4.92 -3.44
C SER A 106 1.54 -5.59 -2.08
N GLU A 107 2.75 -5.45 -1.54
CA GLU A 107 3.08 -5.68 -0.14
C GLU A 107 3.50 -4.35 0.50
N GLU A 108 3.10 -4.10 1.74
CA GLU A 108 3.49 -2.90 2.47
C GLU A 108 3.74 -3.23 3.95
N GLU A 109 4.80 -2.68 4.53
CA GLU A 109 5.07 -2.76 5.97
C GLU A 109 4.42 -1.60 6.73
N TYR A 110 3.71 -1.92 7.80
CA TYR A 110 3.03 -0.99 8.69
C TYR A 110 3.59 -1.07 10.11
N ALA A 111 3.63 0.07 10.80
CA ALA A 111 3.82 0.17 12.24
C ALA A 111 2.83 1.20 12.79
N GLY A 112 1.89 0.75 13.63
CA GLY A 112 0.85 1.62 14.19
C GLY A 112 0.08 2.42 13.13
N ASP A 113 -0.53 1.74 12.15
CA ASP A 113 -1.34 2.30 11.05
C ASP A 113 -0.59 3.16 10.01
N LYS A 114 0.71 3.36 10.19
CA LYS A 114 1.54 4.12 9.25
C LYS A 114 2.42 3.19 8.45
N ARG A 115 2.57 3.43 7.15
CA ARG A 115 3.57 2.71 6.35
C ARG A 115 4.96 3.03 6.89
N ASN A 116 5.69 2.00 7.26
CA ASN A 116 6.98 2.14 7.90
C ASN A 116 7.83 0.90 7.59
N GLY A 117 8.70 1.02 6.60
CA GLY A 117 9.47 -0.07 6.04
C GLY A 117 9.29 -0.20 4.53
N LEU A 118 9.49 -1.42 4.02
CA LEU A 118 9.45 -1.71 2.58
C LEU A 118 8.01 -1.73 2.05
N SER A 119 7.82 -1.18 0.85
CA SER A 119 6.63 -1.33 0.02
C SER A 119 7.04 -1.82 -1.36
N VAL A 120 6.37 -2.87 -1.83
CA VAL A 120 6.62 -3.54 -3.11
C VAL A 120 5.33 -3.55 -3.92
N ARG A 121 5.41 -3.19 -5.19
CA ARG A 121 4.32 -3.38 -6.17
C ARG A 121 4.71 -4.39 -7.22
N TYR A 122 3.73 -5.10 -7.73
CA TYR A 122 3.92 -6.18 -8.70
C TYR A 122 3.21 -5.88 -10.02
N TYR A 123 3.78 -6.42 -11.10
CA TYR A 123 3.10 -6.55 -12.38
C TYR A 123 2.07 -7.70 -12.33
N PRO A 124 1.15 -7.79 -13.31
CA PRO A 124 0.17 -8.87 -13.38
C PRO A 124 0.77 -10.29 -13.45
N ASP A 125 2.01 -10.42 -13.92
CA ASP A 125 2.77 -11.68 -13.94
C ASP A 125 3.48 -11.99 -12.61
N SER A 126 3.21 -11.20 -11.56
CA SER A 126 3.82 -11.29 -10.23
C SER A 126 5.31 -10.92 -10.16
N THR A 127 5.90 -10.40 -11.24
CA THR A 127 7.24 -9.80 -11.17
C THR A 127 7.18 -8.45 -10.45
N VAL A 128 8.30 -8.02 -9.86
CA VAL A 128 8.35 -6.76 -9.12
C VAL A 128 8.32 -5.60 -10.11
N ALA A 129 7.35 -4.71 -9.96
CA ALA A 129 7.26 -3.46 -10.72
C ALA A 129 8.03 -2.34 -10.01
N GLU A 130 7.84 -2.18 -8.70
CA GLU A 130 8.40 -1.06 -7.94
C GLU A 130 8.74 -1.48 -6.51
N ARG A 131 9.81 -0.90 -5.96
CA ARG A 131 10.20 -0.99 -4.55
C ARG A 131 10.47 0.40 -4.01
N THR A 132 9.94 0.69 -2.82
CA THR A 132 10.17 1.95 -2.13
C THR A 132 10.15 1.73 -0.63
N TYR A 133 10.82 2.60 0.11
CA TYR A 133 10.77 2.60 1.56
C TYR A 133 9.94 3.78 2.09
N TYR A 134 9.27 3.54 3.21
CA TYR A 134 8.51 4.55 3.95
C TYR A 134 9.01 4.66 5.38
N LYS A 135 8.89 5.85 5.93
CA LYS A 135 9.06 6.15 7.35
C LYS A 135 7.87 7.00 7.78
N ASN A 136 6.96 6.44 8.56
CA ASN A 136 5.74 7.11 9.02
C ASN A 136 4.92 7.73 7.86
N ASP A 137 4.56 6.92 6.86
CA ASP A 137 3.87 7.30 5.61
C ASP A 137 4.62 8.22 4.64
N ILE A 138 5.83 8.65 5.00
CA ILE A 138 6.67 9.51 4.17
C ILE A 138 7.71 8.65 3.45
N ARG A 139 7.81 8.78 2.12
CA ARG A 139 8.84 8.05 1.35
C ARG A 139 10.24 8.44 1.84
N HIS A 140 11.07 7.44 2.13
CA HIS A 140 12.40 7.64 2.69
C HIS A 140 13.27 6.43 2.40
N GLY A 141 14.39 6.61 1.71
CA GLY A 141 15.31 5.57 1.27
C GLY A 141 15.31 5.36 -0.25
N GLU A 142 15.82 4.21 -0.68
CA GLU A 142 15.93 3.87 -2.10
C GLU A 142 14.54 3.68 -2.74
N TYR A 143 14.41 4.15 -3.97
CA TYR A 143 13.29 3.88 -4.86
C TYR A 143 13.80 3.19 -6.11
N LEU A 144 13.22 2.03 -6.42
CA LEU A 144 13.52 1.25 -7.61
C LEU A 144 12.23 1.02 -8.39
N LYS A 145 12.32 1.13 -9.70
CA LYS A 145 11.30 0.71 -10.65
C LYS A 145 11.96 -0.21 -11.67
N TYR A 146 11.22 -1.21 -12.10
CA TYR A 146 11.68 -2.24 -13.01
C TYR A 146 10.83 -2.24 -14.29
N TYR A 147 11.38 -2.77 -15.36
CA TYR A 147 10.63 -3.26 -16.51
C TYR A 147 10.02 -4.64 -16.18
N PRO A 148 9.03 -5.13 -16.96
CA PRO A 148 8.45 -6.46 -16.76
C PRO A 148 9.45 -7.63 -16.84
N ASP A 149 10.58 -7.44 -17.52
CA ASP A 149 11.66 -8.44 -17.59
C ASP A 149 12.54 -8.47 -16.32
N GLY A 150 12.29 -7.58 -15.35
CA GLY A 150 13.04 -7.42 -14.11
C GLY A 150 14.24 -6.48 -14.20
N THR A 151 14.53 -5.90 -15.36
CA THR A 151 15.61 -4.92 -15.53
C THR A 151 15.22 -3.60 -14.87
N VAL A 152 16.15 -2.94 -14.15
CA VAL A 152 15.87 -1.65 -13.50
C VAL A 152 15.64 -0.58 -14.58
N THR A 153 14.51 0.13 -14.52
CA THR A 153 14.23 1.30 -15.37
C THR A 153 14.53 2.61 -14.66
N LEU A 154 14.38 2.66 -13.33
CA LEU A 154 14.65 3.86 -12.54
C LEU A 154 15.16 3.49 -11.16
N LYS A 155 16.21 4.19 -10.74
CA LYS A 155 16.79 4.17 -9.41
C LYS A 155 16.97 5.58 -8.89
N THR A 156 16.40 5.87 -7.72
CA THR A 156 16.60 7.15 -7.03
C THR A 156 16.48 7.00 -5.52
N ILE A 157 16.61 8.12 -4.79
CA ILE A 157 16.58 8.16 -3.33
C ILE A 157 15.58 9.23 -2.91
N TYR A 158 14.69 8.87 -2.00
CA TYR A 158 13.83 9.80 -1.30
C TYR A 158 14.38 10.09 0.09
N GLU A 159 14.30 11.35 0.51
CA GLU A 159 14.53 11.78 1.89
C GLU A 159 13.37 12.68 2.31
N ASN A 160 12.63 12.25 3.34
CA ASN A 160 11.49 12.99 3.89
C ASN A 160 10.45 13.37 2.82
N GLY A 161 10.20 12.44 1.90
CA GLY A 161 9.20 12.58 0.84
C GLY A 161 9.71 13.29 -0.41
N LYS A 162 10.94 13.81 -0.40
CA LYS A 162 11.56 14.53 -1.50
C LYS A 162 12.64 13.71 -2.19
N LEU A 163 12.83 13.87 -3.49
CA LEU A 163 13.99 13.34 -4.20
C LEU A 163 15.26 14.01 -3.68
N ASN A 164 16.19 13.20 -3.19
CA ASN A 164 17.46 13.71 -2.68
C ASN A 164 18.57 12.67 -2.87
N GLY A 165 19.56 13.01 -3.70
CA GLY A 165 20.66 12.12 -4.04
C GLY A 165 20.63 11.69 -5.50
N LYS A 166 21.26 10.55 -5.80
CA LYS A 166 21.51 10.07 -7.15
C LYS A 166 20.18 9.73 -7.87
N PHE A 167 20.12 10.04 -9.16
CA PHE A 167 19.04 9.66 -10.06
C PHE A 167 19.63 8.94 -11.27
N GLU A 168 19.11 7.76 -11.56
CA GLU A 168 19.54 6.94 -12.68
C GLU A 168 18.30 6.32 -13.34
N ALA A 169 18.07 6.63 -14.61
CA ALA A 169 17.08 5.94 -15.42
C ALA A 169 17.79 5.18 -16.54
N PHE A 170 17.23 4.05 -16.95
CA PHE A 170 17.85 3.12 -17.88
C PHE A 170 16.85 2.71 -18.96
N PHE A 171 17.36 2.47 -20.16
CA PHE A 171 16.63 1.81 -21.24
C PHE A 171 16.42 0.31 -20.94
N GLU A 172 15.52 -0.33 -21.67
CA GLU A 172 15.25 -1.78 -21.60
C GLU A 172 16.49 -2.66 -21.81
N ASN A 173 17.51 -2.18 -22.54
CA ASN A 173 18.76 -2.91 -22.74
C ASN A 173 19.75 -2.76 -21.57
N GLY A 174 19.36 -2.07 -20.50
CA GLY A 174 20.18 -1.80 -19.31
C GLY A 174 21.16 -0.63 -19.46
N ASN A 175 21.25 0.00 -20.63
CA ASN A 175 22.09 1.19 -20.81
C ASN A 175 21.48 2.37 -20.05
N PRO A 176 22.31 3.26 -19.45
CA PRO A 176 21.80 4.47 -18.84
C PRO A 176 21.10 5.31 -19.90
N GLU A 177 19.96 5.89 -19.53
CA GLU A 177 19.23 6.88 -20.31
C GLU A 177 19.43 8.27 -19.69
N PHE A 178 19.31 8.37 -18.36
CA PHE A 178 19.53 9.59 -17.59
C PHE A 178 20.42 9.30 -16.39
N LEU A 179 21.42 10.14 -16.17
CA LEU A 179 22.21 10.17 -14.93
C LEU A 179 22.24 11.58 -14.38
N GLY A 180 22.00 11.72 -13.08
CA GLY A 180 22.03 13.00 -12.41
C GLY A 180 21.84 12.87 -10.91
N ARG A 181 21.47 13.97 -10.28
CA ARG A 181 21.10 14.00 -8.88
C ARG A 181 20.07 15.07 -8.58
N TYR A 182 19.31 14.84 -7.53
CA TYR A 182 18.40 15.78 -6.92
C TYR A 182 18.92 16.27 -5.57
N LYS A 183 18.46 17.45 -5.18
CA LYS A 183 18.55 18.00 -3.83
C LYS A 183 17.22 18.67 -3.53
N ASP A 184 16.49 18.15 -2.55
CA ASP A 184 15.18 18.67 -2.14
C ASP A 184 14.18 18.85 -3.31
N ASP A 185 14.02 17.81 -4.14
CA ASP A 185 13.22 17.80 -5.38
C ASP A 185 13.77 18.64 -6.54
N LEU A 186 14.87 19.36 -6.35
CA LEU A 186 15.49 20.18 -7.40
C LEU A 186 16.65 19.43 -8.06
N ARG A 187 16.70 19.43 -9.40
CA ARG A 187 17.87 18.92 -10.13
C ARG A 187 19.10 19.71 -9.72
N GLU A 188 20.20 19.00 -9.45
CA GLU A 188 21.43 19.60 -8.96
C GLU A 188 22.64 18.99 -9.67
N GLY A 189 23.65 19.80 -9.96
CA GLY A 189 24.90 19.38 -10.57
C GLY A 189 24.75 18.88 -12.00
N VAL A 190 25.66 18.00 -12.41
CA VAL A 190 25.75 17.52 -13.79
C VAL A 190 24.68 16.47 -14.08
N TRP A 191 23.94 16.69 -15.16
CA TRP A 191 22.99 15.75 -15.74
C TRP A 191 23.47 15.31 -17.12
N ILE A 192 23.44 14.01 -17.37
CA ILE A 192 23.87 13.39 -18.61
C ILE A 192 22.72 12.59 -19.19
N ILE A 193 22.47 12.77 -20.48
CA ILE A 193 21.51 11.98 -21.26
C ILE A 193 22.25 11.17 -22.28
N TYR A 194 21.87 9.91 -22.42
CA TYR A 194 22.39 9.00 -23.42
C TYR A 194 21.33 8.64 -24.44
N ARG A 195 21.77 8.14 -25.60
CA ARG A 195 20.93 7.43 -26.56
C ARG A 195 20.96 5.93 -26.22
N LYS A 196 20.03 5.17 -26.80
CA LYS A 196 19.92 3.72 -26.59
C LYS A 196 21.21 2.95 -26.95
N ASP A 197 22.00 3.48 -27.89
CA ASP A 197 23.32 2.96 -28.29
C ASP A 197 24.45 3.24 -27.28
N GLY A 198 24.17 3.96 -26.19
CA GLY A 198 25.13 4.35 -25.16
C GLY A 198 25.91 5.63 -25.46
N SER A 199 25.72 6.25 -26.63
CA SER A 199 26.35 7.53 -26.95
C SER A 199 25.73 8.67 -26.12
N GLN A 200 26.57 9.58 -25.61
CA GLN A 200 26.08 10.77 -24.91
C GLN A 200 25.29 11.65 -25.90
N LYS A 201 24.03 11.92 -25.57
CA LYS A 201 23.17 12.86 -26.31
C LYS A 201 23.38 14.29 -25.81
N PHE A 202 23.34 14.48 -24.49
CA PHE A 202 23.45 15.79 -23.85
C PHE A 202 24.19 15.71 -22.52
N ARG A 203 24.78 16.84 -22.14
CA ARG A 203 25.34 17.09 -20.81
C ARG A 203 24.98 18.52 -20.43
N THR A 204 24.34 18.72 -19.28
CA THR A 204 24.00 20.04 -18.74
C THR A 204 24.31 20.06 -17.25
N GLU A 205 24.41 21.26 -16.69
CA GLU A 205 24.61 21.47 -15.26
C GLU A 205 23.44 22.28 -14.71
N TYR A 206 22.89 21.81 -13.59
CA TYR A 206 21.80 22.44 -12.87
C TYR A 206 22.30 23.03 -11.56
N ILE A 207 21.85 24.23 -11.23
CA ILE A 207 22.04 24.84 -9.92
C ILE A 207 20.67 25.17 -9.37
N SER A 208 20.26 24.45 -8.32
CA SER A 208 18.95 24.61 -7.67
C SER A 208 17.78 24.52 -8.67
N GLY A 209 17.82 23.52 -9.54
CA GLY A 209 16.80 23.28 -10.57
C GLY A 209 16.90 24.14 -11.82
N ILE A 210 17.84 25.10 -11.89
CA ILE A 210 18.02 25.96 -13.07
C ILE A 210 19.13 25.38 -13.95
N PRO A 211 18.85 25.02 -15.21
CA PRO A 211 19.88 24.53 -16.12
C PRO A 211 20.69 25.70 -16.71
N ASN A 212 21.99 25.48 -16.88
CA ASN A 212 22.87 26.38 -17.61
C ASN A 212 22.57 26.41 -19.13
N ASN A 213 21.84 25.42 -19.66
CA ASN A 213 21.34 25.41 -21.04
C ASN A 213 19.82 25.14 -21.06
N LYS A 214 19.04 26.19 -21.36
CA LYS A 214 17.56 26.19 -21.31
C LYS A 214 16.87 25.40 -22.42
N GLU A 215 17.50 25.25 -23.59
CA GLU A 215 16.91 24.48 -24.71
C GLU A 215 16.81 22.99 -24.38
N ILE A 216 17.69 22.53 -23.50
CA ILE A 216 17.77 21.12 -23.07
C ILE A 216 16.71 20.79 -22.00
N ASP A 217 16.23 21.78 -21.23
CA ASP A 217 15.29 21.59 -20.11
C ASP A 217 13.88 21.21 -20.57
N ILE A 218 13.40 21.86 -21.64
CA ILE A 218 12.03 21.70 -22.16
C ILE A 218 11.78 20.26 -22.65
N TYR A 219 12.80 19.58 -23.17
CA TYR A 219 12.68 18.18 -23.60
C TYR A 219 12.78 17.16 -22.46
N GLN A 220 13.33 17.56 -21.31
CA GLN A 220 13.67 16.64 -20.21
C GLN A 220 12.52 16.47 -19.21
N SER A 221 11.84 17.57 -18.88
CA SER A 221 10.91 17.58 -17.75
C SER A 221 9.65 16.77 -18.00
N ASP A 222 9.06 16.83 -19.19
CA ASP A 222 7.84 16.05 -19.47
C ASP A 222 8.07 14.54 -19.36
N TYR A 223 9.21 14.04 -19.84
CA TYR A 223 9.55 12.63 -19.79
C TYR A 223 9.95 12.19 -18.38
N ILE A 224 10.85 12.92 -17.70
CA ILE A 224 11.29 12.58 -16.35
C ILE A 224 10.10 12.61 -15.38
N ASP A 225 9.27 13.65 -15.45
CA ASP A 225 8.05 13.72 -14.63
C ASP A 225 7.11 12.54 -14.94
N SER A 226 7.05 12.03 -16.18
CA SER A 226 6.22 10.87 -16.53
C SER A 226 6.69 9.58 -15.84
N LEU A 227 8.00 9.42 -15.65
CA LEU A 227 8.56 8.28 -14.92
C LEU A 227 8.14 8.31 -13.44
N GLU A 228 7.87 9.51 -12.93
CA GLU A 228 7.52 9.80 -11.53
C GLU A 228 5.99 9.88 -11.27
N ARG A 229 5.18 10.13 -12.30
CA ARG A 229 3.72 10.41 -12.19
C ARG A 229 2.82 9.18 -12.04
N ASN A 230 3.28 7.95 -12.32
CA ASN A 230 2.42 6.75 -12.24
C ASN A 230 2.16 6.30 -10.80
N LYS A 231 1.29 7.04 -10.11
CA LYS A 231 0.72 6.70 -8.80
C LYS A 231 -0.62 6.00 -9.01
N ILE A 232 -0.63 4.67 -9.12
CA ILE A 232 -1.87 3.93 -8.93
C ILE A 232 -2.16 3.94 -7.43
N ILE A 233 -3.17 4.72 -7.01
CA ILE A 233 -3.71 4.70 -5.66
C ILE A 233 -4.65 3.50 -5.60
N ILE A 234 -4.29 2.48 -4.83
CA ILE A 234 -5.19 1.36 -4.54
C ILE A 234 -6.12 1.83 -3.42
N PRO A 235 -7.44 1.89 -3.65
CA PRO A 235 -8.38 2.26 -2.58
C PRO A 235 -8.37 1.19 -1.49
N ASP A 236 -8.02 1.62 -0.28
CA ASP A 236 -8.16 0.81 0.93
C ASP A 236 -9.66 0.76 1.31
N PRO A 237 -10.31 -0.42 1.30
CA PRO A 237 -11.75 -0.52 1.58
C PRO A 237 -12.15 -0.09 3.00
N GLU A 238 -11.19 0.10 3.93
CA GLU A 238 -11.48 0.70 5.24
C GLU A 238 -11.42 2.23 5.25
N LYS A 239 -10.76 2.87 4.26
CA LYS A 239 -10.67 4.33 4.18
C LYS A 239 -11.93 5.00 3.61
N THR A 240 -13.00 4.26 3.34
CA THR A 240 -14.29 4.80 2.90
C THR A 240 -15.14 5.38 4.05
N GLY A 241 -14.52 5.72 5.18
CA GLY A 241 -15.07 6.62 6.18
C GLY A 241 -16.33 6.10 6.89
N GLU A 242 -16.20 5.07 7.71
CA GLU A 242 -16.95 4.98 8.97
C GLU A 242 -16.04 4.34 10.03
N ILE A 243 -15.66 5.15 11.02
CA ILE A 243 -14.97 4.73 12.23
C ILE A 243 -16.06 4.21 13.18
N TRP A 244 -15.78 3.05 13.80
CA TRP A 244 -16.52 2.30 14.82
C TRP A 244 -17.61 3.00 15.62
#